data_AF-A0A542LGD4-F1
#
_entry.id   AF-A0A542LGD4-F1
#
_cell.length_a   1.000
_cell.length_b   1.000
_cell.length_c   1.000
_cell.angle_alpha   90.00
_cell.angle_beta   90.00
_cell.angle_gamma   90.00
#
_symmetry.space_group_name_H-M   'P 1'
#
loop_
_entity.id
_entity.type
_entity.pdbx_description
1 polymer ?
#
loop_
_entity_poly.entity_id
_entity_poly.type
_entity_poly.pdbx_seq_one_letter_code
_entity_poly.pdbx_strand_id
1 'polypeptide(L)' 'MQTQPPTALRMPTDLKEWVKASAQANRRSVNSEIVVLLELAKQQMEKASAMN' A
#
# COMPACT_ATOMS: atom_id res chain seq x y z
N MET A 1 -12.19 -11.61 -14.68
CA MET A 1 -11.20 -10.65 -14.14
C MET A 1 -11.99 -9.49 -13.56
N GLN A 2 -11.95 -9.25 -12.24
CA GLN A 2 -12.65 -8.08 -11.68
C GLN A 2 -11.84 -6.82 -12.04
N THR A 3 -12.34 -6.02 -12.98
CA THR A 3 -11.71 -4.77 -13.40
C THR A 3 -12.26 -3.64 -12.53
N GLN A 4 -11.84 -3.58 -11.27
CA GLN A 4 -12.17 -2.42 -10.46
C GLN A 4 -11.52 -1.17 -11.08
N PRO A 5 -12.26 -0.05 -11.20
CA PRO A 5 -11.71 1.17 -11.76
C PRO A 5 -10.53 1.65 -10.90
N PRO A 6 -9.46 2.18 -11.50
CA PRO A 6 -8.31 2.67 -10.76
C PRO A 6 -8.71 3.83 -9.84
N THR A 7 -8.27 3.77 -8.58
CA THR A 7 -8.44 4.89 -7.63
C THR A 7 -7.34 5.91 -7.85
N ALA A 8 -7.69 7.16 -8.14
CA ALA A 8 -6.73 8.25 -8.27
C ALA A 8 -6.32 8.78 -6.88
N LEU A 9 -5.11 8.42 -6.44
CA LEU A 9 -4.51 8.91 -5.20
C LEU A 9 -3.50 10.03 -5.49
N ARG A 10 -3.63 11.17 -4.78
CA ARG A 10 -2.58 12.19 -4.74
C ARG A 10 -1.58 11.82 -3.67
N MET A 11 -0.30 11.75 -4.06
CA MET A 11 0.79 11.32 -3.19
C MET A 11 1.93 12.33 -3.26
N PRO A 12 2.52 12.74 -2.13
CA PRO A 12 3.79 13.45 -2.10
C PRO A 12 4.87 12.71 -2.90
N THR A 13 5.76 13.46 -3.56
CA THR A 13 6.75 12.88 -4.49
C THR A 13 7.70 11.92 -3.79
N ASP A 14 8.19 12.29 -2.62
CA ASP A 14 9.06 11.50 -1.76
C ASP A 14 8.42 10.15 -1.39
N LEU A 15 7.15 10.17 -0.98
CA LEU A 15 6.42 8.95 -0.64
C LEU A 15 6.24 8.05 -1.87
N LYS A 16 5.97 8.64 -3.04
CA LYS A 16 5.83 7.90 -4.30
C LYS A 16 7.13 7.23 -4.73
N GLU A 17 8.25 7.91 -4.55
CA GLU A 17 9.58 7.37 -4.86
C GLU A 17 9.94 6.23 -3.92
N TRP A 18 9.68 6.40 -2.61
CA TRP A 18 9.88 5.34 -1.63
C TRP A 18 9.07 4.08 -1.95
N VAL A 19 7.76 4.21 -2.25
CA VAL A 19 6.91 3.06 -2.64
C VAL A 19 7.44 2.38 -3.90
N LYS A 20 7.89 3.15 -4.91
CA LYS A 20 8.46 2.58 -6.14
C LYS A 20 9.72 1.74 -5.87
N ALA A 21 10.61 2.24 -5.02
CA ALA A 21 11.82 1.51 -4.64
C ALA A 21 11.47 0.21 -3.90
N SER A 22 10.53 0.27 -2.95
CA SER A 22 10.04 -0.92 -2.23
C SER A 22 9.42 -1.95 -3.19
N ALA A 23 8.57 -1.51 -4.12
CA ALA A 23 7.95 -2.37 -5.12
C ALA A 23 8.99 -3.09 -5.99
N GLN A 24 10.03 -2.38 -6.43
CA GLN A 24 11.13 -2.97 -7.21
C GLN A 24 11.90 -4.03 -6.39
N ALA A 25 12.24 -3.72 -5.14
CA ALA A 25 12.91 -4.67 -4.24
C ALA A 25 12.09 -5.93 -4.01
N ASN A 26 10.76 -5.78 -3.90
CA ASN A 26 9.82 -6.87 -3.67
C ASN A 26 9.33 -7.56 -4.96
N ARG A 27 9.82 -7.16 -6.14
CA ARG A 27 9.40 -7.66 -7.46
C ARG A 27 7.87 -7.57 -7.67
N ARG A 28 7.26 -6.48 -7.21
CA ARG A 28 5.82 -6.21 -7.35
C ARG A 28 5.56 -4.97 -8.21
N SER A 29 4.33 -4.86 -8.71
CA SER A 29 3.85 -3.58 -9.25
C SER A 29 3.70 -2.56 -8.12
N VAL A 30 3.79 -1.27 -8.43
CA VAL A 30 3.57 -0.18 -7.46
C VAL A 30 2.18 -0.30 -6.81
N ASN A 31 1.14 -0.62 -7.59
CA ASN A 31 -0.21 -0.78 -7.05
C ASN A 31 -0.30 -1.96 -6.08
N SER A 32 0.29 -3.10 -6.45
CA SER A 32 0.32 -4.29 -5.59
C SER A 32 1.06 -4.01 -4.29
N GLU A 33 2.16 -3.26 -4.34
CA GLU A 33 2.91 -2.87 -3.15
C GLU A 33 2.11 -1.92 -2.25
N ILE A 34 1.42 -0.93 -2.81
CA ILE A 34 0.54 -0.02 -2.05
C ILE A 34 -0.55 -0.82 -1.32
N VAL A 35 -1.19 -1.78 -2.00
CA VAL A 35 -2.22 -2.63 -1.38
C VAL A 35 -1.64 -3.41 -0.20
N VAL A 36 -0.49 -4.06 -0.38
CA VAL A 36 0.18 -4.81 0.70
C VAL A 36 0.50 -3.91 1.89
N LEU A 37 1.06 -2.72 1.66
CA LEU A 37 1.38 -1.77 2.73
C LEU A 37 0.13 -1.30 3.48
N LEU A 38 -0.97 -1.03 2.77
CA LEU A 38 -2.24 -0.64 3.38
C LEU A 38 -2.87 -1.77 4.19
N GLU A 39 -2.82 -3.02 3.69
CA GLU A 39 -3.32 -4.20 4.42
C GLU A 39 -2.52 -4.43 5.70
N LEU A 40 -1.19 -4.31 5.65
CA LEU A 40 -0.32 -4.42 6.82
C LEU A 40 -0.59 -3.32 7.84
N ALA A 41 -0.80 -2.08 7.39
CA ALA A 41 -1.13 -0.97 8.28
C ALA A 41 -2.50 -1.19 8.94
N LYS A 42 -3.52 -1.59 8.17
CA LYS A 42 -4.86 -1.92 8.66
C LYS A 42 -4.83 -3.00 9.73
N GLN A 43 -4.12 -4.11 9.49
CA GLN A 43 -4.00 -5.19 10.46
C GLN A 43 -3.33 -4.74 11.76
N GLN A 44 -2.31 -3.87 11.68
CA GLN A 44 -1.65 -3.33 12.88
C GLN A 44 -2.58 -2.43 13.70
N MET A 45 -3.35 -1.57 13.04
CA MET A 45 -4.33 -0.70 13.69
C MET A 45 -5.47 -1.49 14.34
N GLU A 46 -5.98 -2.52 13.66
CA GLU A 46 -7.01 -3.41 14.19
C GLU A 46 -6.52 -4.18 15.42
N LYS A 47 -5.29 -4.72 15.37
CA LYS A 47 -4.67 -5.38 16.52
C LYS A 47 -4.48 -4.44 17.71
N ALA A 48 -4.02 -3.21 17.47
CA ALA A 48 -3.84 -2.21 18.51
C ALA A 48 -5.18 -1.78 19.15
N SER A 49 -6.25 -1.73 18.36
CA SER A 49 -7.59 -1.37 18.84
C SER A 49 -8.26 -2.50 19.64
N ALA A 50 -7.96 -3.76 19.33
CA ALA A 50 -8.50 -4.93 20.02
C ALA A 50 -7.78 -5.26 21.34
N MET A 51 -6.63 -4.64 21.61
CA MET A 51 -5.83 -4.88 22.81
C MET A 51 -6.02 -3.81 23.90
N ASN A 52 -6.97 -2.87 23.71
CA ASN A 52 -7.37 -1.88 24.70
C ASN A 52 -8.77 -2.16 25.24
#